data_AF-W3VCC9-F1
#
_entry.id   AF-W3VCC9-F1
#
_cell.length_a   1.000
_cell.length_b   1.000
_cell.length_c   1.000
_cell.angle_alpha   90.00
_cell.angle_beta   90.00
_cell.angle_gamma   90.00
#
_symmetry.space_group_name_H-M   'P 1'
#
loop_
_entity.id
_entity.type
_entity.pdbx_description
1 polymer ?
#
loop_
_entity_poly.entity_id
_entity_poly.type
_entity_poly.pdbx_seq_one_letter_code
_entity_poly.pdbx_strand_id
1 'polypeptide(L)'
;MIKLSKEQVAKFIDAEDEAYVTHTRQRILAEQGALVENESEHSLHKRLKAAYLDLIEMGFKDEALIRSYLYFVAFNRDFHSSPAIQNMLNAGDNPEQQYRDYLRVMDNLLKRRN
;
A
#
# COMPACT_ATOMS: atom_id res chain seq x y z
N MET A 1 5.78 2.15 -35.67
CA MET A 1 6.19 1.51 -34.40
C MET A 1 6.94 2.56 -33.58
N ILE A 2 6.35 3.05 -32.49
CA ILE A 2 7.00 4.04 -31.63
C ILE A 2 8.05 3.30 -30.79
N LYS A 3 9.30 3.76 -30.80
CA LYS A 3 10.36 3.27 -29.91
C LYS A 3 10.56 4.31 -28.81
N LEU A 4 10.22 3.95 -27.57
CA LEU A 4 10.45 4.79 -26.41
C LEU A 4 11.86 4.59 -25.87
N SER A 5 12.49 5.65 -25.37
CA SER A 5 13.72 5.55 -24.61
C SER A 5 13.46 4.99 -23.21
N LYS A 6 14.50 4.48 -22.55
CA LYS A 6 14.40 4.03 -21.14
C LYS A 6 13.88 5.13 -20.21
N GLU A 7 14.32 6.37 -20.44
CA GLU A 7 13.86 7.53 -19.68
C GLU A 7 12.38 7.85 -19.92
N GLN A 8 11.89 7.67 -21.15
CA GLN A 8 10.47 7.85 -21.44
C GLN A 8 9.62 6.76 -20.76
N VAL A 9 10.08 5.51 -20.78
CA VAL A 9 9.42 4.40 -20.07
C VAL A 9 9.37 4.66 -18.56
N ALA A 10 10.47 5.08 -17.95
CA ALA A 10 10.51 5.42 -16.52
C ALA A 10 9.50 6.52 -16.16
N LYS A 11 9.41 7.58 -16.96
CA LYS A 11 8.43 8.65 -16.75
C LYS A 11 6.97 8.17 -16.84
N PHE A 12 6.68 7.18 -17.67
CA PHE A 12 5.34 6.59 -17.73
C PHE A 12 5.05 5.78 -16.47
N ILE A 13 5.99 4.96 -16.02
CA ILE A 13 5.86 4.18 -14.77
C ILE A 13 5.62 5.12 -13.58
N ASP A 14 6.45 6.16 -13.44
CA ASP A 14 6.29 7.15 -12.37
C ASP A 14 4.91 7.83 -12.40
N ALA A 15 4.38 8.12 -13.59
CA ALA A 15 3.07 8.73 -13.76
C ALA A 15 1.92 7.76 -13.44
N GLU A 16 2.06 6.48 -13.81
CA GLU A 16 1.09 5.43 -13.48
C GLU A 16 1.03 5.19 -11.96
N ASP A 17 2.19 5.09 -11.32
CA ASP A 17 2.31 4.94 -9.86
C ASP A 17 1.71 6.14 -9.12
N GLU A 18 2.00 7.37 -9.57
CA GLU A 18 1.44 8.60 -9.01
C GLU A 18 -0.09 8.64 -9.16
N ALA A 19 -0.62 8.24 -10.32
CA ALA A 19 -2.04 8.20 -10.58
C ALA A 19 -2.75 7.18 -9.68
N TYR A 20 -2.17 5.98 -9.52
CA TYR A 20 -2.71 4.94 -8.65
C TYR A 20 -2.79 5.39 -7.19
N VAL A 21 -1.72 5.97 -6.66
CA VAL A 21 -1.67 6.47 -5.28
C VAL A 21 -2.67 7.62 -5.08
N THR A 22 -2.74 8.55 -6.04
CA THR A 22 -3.70 9.67 -6.01
C THR A 22 -5.13 9.16 -5.94
N HIS A 23 -5.50 8.23 -6.81
CA HIS A 23 -6.84 7.67 -6.84
C HIS A 23 -7.17 6.92 -5.54
N THR A 24 -6.24 6.12 -5.03
CA THR A 24 -6.41 5.40 -3.76
C THR A 24 -6.62 6.35 -2.59
N ARG A 25 -5.83 7.43 -2.52
CA ARG A 25 -5.97 8.46 -1.49
C ARG A 25 -7.35 9.15 -1.57
N GLN A 26 -7.77 9.57 -2.76
CA GLN A 26 -9.08 10.19 -2.96
C GLN A 26 -10.20 9.28 -2.50
N ARG A 27 -10.12 7.98 -2.81
CA ARG A 27 -11.09 6.98 -2.38
C ARG A 27 -11.14 6.81 -0.86
N ILE A 28 -9.98 6.70 -0.20
CA ILE A 28 -9.89 6.61 1.26
C ILE A 28 -10.55 7.82 1.93
N LEU A 29 -10.24 9.03 1.44
CA LEU A 29 -10.79 10.27 1.99
C LEU A 29 -12.30 10.38 1.76
N ALA A 30 -12.80 9.91 0.60
CA ALA A 30 -14.23 9.90 0.31
C ALA A 30 -15.01 8.88 1.14
N GLU A 31 -14.44 7.70 1.40
CA GLU A 31 -15.11 6.63 2.15
C GLU A 31 -15.06 6.85 3.67
N GLN A 32 -13.90 7.28 4.20
CA GLN A 32 -13.63 7.30 5.64
C GLN A 32 -12.66 8.43 6.05
N GLY A 33 -12.69 9.57 5.36
CA GLY A 33 -11.74 10.67 5.60
C GLY A 33 -11.70 11.18 7.05
N ALA A 34 -12.82 11.09 7.79
CA ALA A 34 -12.89 11.48 9.19
C ALA A 34 -12.10 10.56 10.15
N LEU A 35 -11.77 9.34 9.72
CA LEU A 35 -11.02 8.36 10.51
C LEU A 35 -9.52 8.36 10.19
N VAL A 36 -9.11 8.99 9.09
CA VAL A 36 -7.69 9.23 8.83
C VAL A 36 -7.21 10.20 9.91
N GLU A 37 -6.06 9.91 10.51
CA GLU A 37 -5.44 10.83 11.48
C GLU A 37 -5.45 12.25 10.92
N ASN A 38 -5.58 13.27 11.80
CA ASN A 38 -5.66 14.69 11.42
C ASN A 38 -4.33 15.19 10.81
N GLU A 39 -3.98 14.65 9.65
CA GLU A 39 -2.78 14.88 8.88
C GLU A 39 -3.14 15.64 7.61
N SER A 40 -2.16 16.31 7.03
CA SER A 40 -2.35 16.98 5.76
C SER A 40 -2.49 15.96 4.62
N GLU A 41 -3.27 16.32 3.60
CA GLU A 41 -3.41 15.54 2.36
C GLU A 41 -2.05 15.17 1.74
N HIS A 42 -1.09 16.09 1.81
CA HIS A 42 0.27 15.89 1.33
C HIS A 42 1.06 14.87 2.16
N SER A 43 0.89 14.86 3.49
CA SER A 43 1.49 13.86 4.38
C SER A 43 0.96 12.47 4.06
N LEU A 44 -0.36 12.32 3.98
CA LEU A 44 -1.02 11.06 3.64
C LEU A 44 -0.50 10.53 2.30
N HIS A 45 -0.51 11.39 1.28
CA HIS A 45 -0.05 11.03 -0.06
C HIS A 45 1.39 10.51 -0.06
N LYS A 46 2.29 11.19 0.66
CA LYS A 46 3.70 10.78 0.77
C LYS A 46 3.84 9.40 1.42
N ARG A 47 3.10 9.13 2.49
CA ARG A 47 3.13 7.83 3.19
C ARG A 47 2.57 6.70 2.32
N LEU A 48 1.45 6.95 1.64
CA LEU A 48 0.86 5.99 0.71
C LEU A 48 1.80 5.70 -0.46
N LYS A 49 2.44 6.73 -1.03
CA LYS A 49 3.39 6.55 -2.13
C LYS A 49 4.62 5.75 -1.71
N ALA A 50 5.20 6.04 -0.56
CA ALA A 50 6.34 5.29 -0.05
C ALA A 50 5.98 3.80 0.13
N ALA A 51 4.86 3.52 0.82
CA ALA A 51 4.42 2.15 1.02
C ALA A 51 4.10 1.43 -0.30
N TYR A 52 3.46 2.10 -1.25
CA TYR A 52 3.16 1.53 -2.56
C TYR A 52 4.43 1.14 -3.33
N LEU A 53 5.42 2.04 -3.41
CA LEU A 53 6.67 1.77 -4.12
C LEU A 53 7.42 0.58 -3.50
N ASP A 54 7.47 0.50 -2.17
CA ASP A 54 8.07 -0.64 -1.47
C ASP A 54 7.35 -1.96 -1.80
N LEU A 55 6.02 -1.97 -1.88
CA LEU A 55 5.26 -3.16 -2.29
C LEU A 55 5.57 -3.57 -3.74
N ILE A 56 5.69 -2.61 -4.65
CA ILE A 56 6.07 -2.89 -6.04
C ILE A 56 7.50 -3.44 -6.12
N GLU A 57 8.44 -2.89 -5.34
CA GLU A 57 9.82 -3.39 -5.24
C GLU A 57 9.86 -4.82 -4.67
N MET A 58 9.01 -5.13 -3.69
CA MET A 58 8.80 -6.48 -3.15
C MET A 58 8.09 -7.44 -4.11
N GLY A 59 7.63 -6.97 -5.27
CA GLY A 59 7.04 -7.79 -6.33
C GLY A 59 5.56 -8.12 -6.13
N PHE A 60 4.82 -7.32 -5.36
CA PHE A 60 3.35 -7.45 -5.26
C PHE A 60 2.69 -7.25 -6.62
N LYS A 61 1.62 -8.00 -6.88
CA LYS A 61 0.86 -7.99 -8.16
C LYS A 61 -0.65 -7.95 -7.95
N ASP A 62 -1.14 -8.46 -6.83
CA ASP A 62 -2.56 -8.49 -6.48
C ASP A 62 -2.99 -7.09 -6.01
N GLU A 63 -3.68 -6.36 -6.88
CA GLU A 63 -4.16 -5.01 -6.62
C GLU A 63 -5.08 -4.94 -5.38
N ALA A 64 -5.82 -6.00 -5.07
CA ALA A 64 -6.67 -6.02 -3.88
C ALA A 64 -5.82 -6.09 -2.60
N LEU A 65 -4.71 -6.82 -2.61
CA LEU A 65 -3.77 -6.85 -1.50
C LEU A 65 -3.06 -5.51 -1.36
N ILE A 66 -2.51 -4.95 -2.44
CA ILE A 66 -1.86 -3.63 -2.43
C ILE A 66 -2.82 -2.58 -1.85
N ARG A 67 -4.04 -2.49 -2.39
CA ARG A 67 -5.03 -1.54 -1.90
C ARG A 67 -5.37 -1.75 -0.42
N SER A 68 -5.58 -2.99 0.02
CA SER A 68 -5.84 -3.25 1.44
C SER A 68 -4.68 -2.82 2.35
N TYR A 69 -3.44 -3.00 1.89
CA TYR A 69 -2.25 -2.57 2.62
C TYR A 69 -2.21 -1.05 2.74
N LEU A 70 -2.51 -0.33 1.64
CA LEU A 70 -2.59 1.12 1.64
C LEU A 70 -3.70 1.66 2.56
N TYR A 71 -4.80 0.92 2.73
CA TYR A 71 -5.81 1.27 3.73
C TYR A 71 -5.24 1.15 5.16
N PHE A 72 -4.50 0.08 5.48
CA PHE A 72 -3.83 -0.01 6.78
C PHE A 72 -2.87 1.16 7.01
N VAL A 73 -2.09 1.54 6.01
CA VAL A 73 -1.19 2.70 6.08
C VAL A 73 -1.96 4.01 6.30
N ALA A 74 -3.10 4.20 5.63
CA ALA A 74 -3.92 5.39 5.81
C ALA A 74 -4.40 5.54 7.27
N PHE A 75 -4.94 4.47 7.86
CA PHE A 75 -5.56 4.53 9.19
C PHE A 75 -4.60 4.27 10.36
N ASN A 76 -3.37 3.83 10.07
CA ASN A 76 -2.34 3.55 11.08
C ASN A 76 -1.02 4.17 10.60
N ARG A 77 -0.69 5.35 11.13
CA ARG A 77 0.40 6.18 10.61
C ARG A 77 1.74 5.45 10.49
N ASP A 78 2.06 4.64 11.48
CA ASP A 78 3.34 3.92 11.60
C ASP A 78 3.25 2.45 11.14
N PHE A 79 2.16 2.03 10.49
CA PHE A 79 1.98 0.64 10.10
C PHE A 79 3.10 0.12 9.21
N HIS A 80 3.43 0.85 8.15
CA HIS A 80 4.46 0.41 7.22
C HIS A 80 5.89 0.58 7.78
N SER A 81 6.13 1.54 8.67
CA SER A 81 7.43 1.69 9.36
C SER A 81 7.60 0.75 10.55
N SER A 82 6.54 0.03 10.96
CA SER A 82 6.57 -0.88 12.09
C SER A 82 7.56 -2.04 11.84
N PRO A 83 8.52 -2.28 12.75
CA PRO A 83 9.42 -3.41 12.64
C PRO A 83 8.69 -4.75 12.57
N ALA A 84 7.54 -4.89 13.21
CA ALA A 84 6.76 -6.13 13.17
C ALA A 84 6.18 -6.40 11.76
N ILE A 85 5.72 -5.35 11.08
CA ILE A 85 5.18 -5.47 9.72
C ILE A 85 6.32 -5.72 8.73
N GLN A 86 7.43 -4.98 8.86
CA GLN A 86 8.61 -5.19 8.02
C GLN A 86 9.20 -6.59 8.20
N ASN A 87 9.33 -7.07 9.44
CA ASN A 87 9.79 -8.45 9.69
C ASN A 87 8.84 -9.48 9.10
N MET A 88 7.52 -9.24 9.15
CA MET A 88 6.52 -10.14 8.58
C MET A 88 6.61 -10.21 7.05
N LEU A 89 6.79 -9.07 6.37
CA LEU A 89 6.96 -8.99 4.91
C LEU A 89 8.30 -9.54 4.41
N ASN A 90 9.29 -9.68 5.28
CA ASN A 90 10.63 -10.17 4.95
C ASN A 90 10.91 -11.57 5.53
N ALA A 91 9.91 -12.26 6.08
CA ALA A 91 10.09 -13.52 6.80
C ALA A 91 10.44 -14.74 5.90
N GLY A 92 10.58 -14.55 4.59
CA GLY A 92 10.70 -15.59 3.58
C GLY A 92 10.51 -15.02 2.18
N ASP A 93 10.44 -15.88 1.17
CA ASP A 93 10.65 -15.49 -0.22
C ASP A 93 9.42 -14.87 -0.94
N ASN A 94 8.28 -14.77 -0.27
CA ASN A 94 7.05 -14.24 -0.87
C ASN A 94 6.32 -13.25 0.07
N PRO A 95 6.69 -11.96 0.02
CA PRO A 95 6.08 -10.89 0.81
C PRO A 95 4.57 -10.78 0.61
N GLU A 96 4.08 -10.96 -0.62
CA GLU A 96 2.66 -10.88 -0.95
C GLU A 96 1.86 -12.02 -0.30
N GLN A 97 2.40 -13.24 -0.28
CA GLN A 97 1.79 -14.37 0.40
C GLN A 97 1.81 -14.19 1.92
N GLN A 98 2.90 -13.66 2.48
CA GLN A 98 3.00 -13.36 3.91
C GLN A 98 1.93 -12.35 4.34
N TYR A 99 1.74 -11.30 3.56
CA TYR A 99 0.69 -10.33 3.82
C TYR A 99 -0.72 -10.94 3.67
N ARG A 100 -0.95 -11.80 2.67
CA ARG A 100 -2.22 -12.54 2.52
C ARG A 100 -2.51 -13.41 3.75
N ASP A 101 -1.50 -14.07 4.30
CA ASP A 101 -1.65 -14.90 5.49
C ASP A 101 -1.86 -14.07 6.76
N TYR A 102 -1.19 -12.91 6.88
CA TYR A 102 -1.48 -11.93 7.92
C TYR A 102 -2.98 -11.53 7.93
N LEU A 103 -3.54 -11.20 6.77
CA LEU A 103 -4.96 -10.84 6.66
C LEU A 103 -5.89 -11.99 7.09
N ARG A 104 -5.56 -13.24 6.73
CA ARG A 104 -6.32 -14.43 7.15
C ARG A 104 -6.29 -14.61 8.67
N VAL A 105 -5.14 -14.42 9.29
CA VAL A 105 -5.01 -14.50 10.76
C VAL A 105 -5.85 -13.41 11.43
N MET A 106 -5.77 -12.17 10.93
CA MET A 106 -6.55 -11.05 11.47
C MET A 106 -8.06 -11.27 11.36
N ASP A 107 -8.54 -11.73 10.20
CA ASP A 107 -9.96 -12.08 9.99
C ASP A 107 -10.44 -13.18 10.95
N ASN A 108 -9.64 -14.24 11.11
CA ASN A 108 -9.94 -15.31 12.06
C ASN A 108 -9.98 -14.82 13.52
N LEU A 109 -9.10 -13.90 13.91
CA LEU A 109 -9.10 -13.31 15.25
C LEU A 109 -10.34 -12.46 15.49
N LEU A 110 -10.77 -11.67 14.51
CA LEU A 110 -11.99 -10.87 14.59
C LEU A 110 -13.24 -11.76 14.72
N LYS A 111 -13.35 -12.82 13.93
CA LYS A 111 -14.46 -13.79 14.00
C LYS A 111 -14.58 -14.53 15.32
N ARG A 112 -13.50 -14.66 16.09
CA ARG A 112 -13.51 -15.29 17.42
C ARG A 112 -13.91 -14.33 18.54
N ARG A 113 -13.83 -13.01 18.31
CA ARG A 113 -14.17 -11.98 19.28
C ARG A 113 -15.65 -11.59 19.24
N ASN A 114 -16.31 -11.85 18.11
CA ASN A 114 -17.75 -11.67 17.91
C ASN A 114 -18.48 -13.01 18.08
#